data_AF-A0A1F8M3H5-F1
#
_entry.id   AF-A0A1F8M3H5-F1
#
_cell.length_a   1.000
_cell.length_b   1.000
_cell.length_c   1.000
_cell.angle_alpha   90.00
_cell.angle_beta   90.00
_cell.angle_gamma   90.00
#
_symmetry.space_group_name_H-M   'P 1'
#
loop_
_entity.id
_entity.type
_entity.pdbx_description
1 polymer ?
#
loop_
_entity_poly.entity_id
_entity_poly.type
_entity_poly.pdbx_seq_one_letter_code
_entity_poly.pdbx_strand_id
1 'polypeptide(L)'
;MKLSGFRWGHNMNSILGVCLCIVLVGLVTAGGFMYTNQSHTGGMPAGVQVCQAEPLQQNDVDYTPSAIGGNEPVIQVFKADPMELDTPDSAAVYTFKVRRAKSIQIIEAGNDIKDISNPSGATLQGTVTGLPAAAIPTDDSGKFITVLMASNDDGSVKTELTLSLAQELLPPVLPAEPIDNQTEARSPKWLDQYTTPGTPTPSANTRNKPDFFKCPNSCAFCLQPGEAANLGYTKKCSDARCYYSPDDQQNWYCYSEPEGWCCADERVSQTTKGECAKVGGFWSTYQAEAMEACQPKGYCCLNGQVYYPVSQDECALTGGSYWSTNRAQTMERCQPQTCWCCLKGQVYETIQSRCVQSGGACYATQSQANAACYEPVYQTPTYR
;
A
#
# COMPACT_ATOMS: atom_id res chain seq x y z
N MET A 1 -28.82 -62.82 14.19
CA MET A 1 -27.97 -63.81 14.89
C MET A 1 -26.75 -63.10 15.45
N LYS A 2 -26.51 -63.20 16.78
CA LYS A 2 -25.35 -62.72 17.59
C LYS A 2 -25.03 -61.20 17.48
N LEU A 3 -25.28 -60.29 18.42
CA LEU A 3 -25.21 -60.21 19.89
C LEU A 3 -23.87 -60.58 20.53
N SER A 4 -23.09 -59.54 20.89
CA SER A 4 -22.16 -59.38 22.05
C SER A 4 -21.16 -58.25 21.72
N GLY A 5 -20.85 -57.21 22.51
CA GLY A 5 -21.13 -56.87 23.90
C GLY A 5 -19.83 -56.41 24.59
N PHE A 6 -19.91 -55.34 25.40
CA PHE A 6 -19.03 -55.00 26.55
C PHE A 6 -17.60 -54.45 26.23
N ARG A 7 -16.97 -53.50 26.97
CA ARG A 7 -17.20 -52.91 28.31
C ARG A 7 -16.35 -51.62 28.47
N TRP A 8 -16.86 -50.63 29.19
CA TRP A 8 -16.10 -49.51 29.78
C TRP A 8 -15.50 -49.92 31.14
N GLY A 9 -14.32 -49.39 31.49
CA GLY A 9 -13.64 -49.64 32.76
C GLY A 9 -12.81 -48.45 33.25
N HIS A 10 -13.36 -47.79 34.27
CA HIS A 10 -12.85 -46.78 35.19
C HIS A 10 -11.35 -46.81 35.62
N ASN A 11 -10.74 -45.62 35.64
CA ASN A 11 -10.32 -44.83 36.83
C ASN A 11 -8.97 -45.05 37.56
N MET A 12 -8.33 -43.88 37.79
CA MET A 12 -7.71 -43.36 39.02
C MET A 12 -6.24 -43.63 39.42
N ASN A 13 -5.59 -42.49 39.72
CA ASN A 13 -4.51 -42.23 40.70
C ASN A 13 -3.11 -42.79 40.47
N SER A 14 -2.11 -41.89 40.42
CA SER A 14 -1.18 -41.62 41.53
C SER A 14 0.01 -40.77 41.05
N ILE A 15 0.32 -39.64 41.71
CA ILE A 15 1.51 -39.45 42.59
C ILE A 15 2.82 -39.31 41.77
N LEU A 16 3.73 -38.33 41.89
CA LEU A 16 4.05 -37.26 42.85
C LEU A 16 5.46 -36.77 42.44
N GLY A 17 5.83 -35.51 42.71
CA GLY A 17 7.22 -35.03 42.59
C GLY A 17 7.33 -33.67 41.88
N VAL A 18 7.02 -32.53 42.52
CA VAL A 18 7.82 -31.77 43.52
C VAL A 18 8.98 -30.98 42.89
N CYS A 19 8.87 -29.64 43.00
CA CYS A 19 9.89 -28.60 43.26
C CYS A 19 9.34 -27.26 42.72
N LEU A 20 8.61 -26.42 43.47
CA LEU A 20 8.94 -25.65 44.69
C LEU A 20 10.15 -24.71 44.54
N CYS A 21 9.86 -23.39 44.48
CA CYS A 21 10.52 -22.25 45.18
C CYS A 21 10.10 -20.94 44.48
N ILE A 22 9.10 -20.21 44.98
CA ILE A 22 9.17 -19.13 45.99
C ILE A 22 9.60 -17.77 45.39
N VAL A 23 8.57 -16.96 45.15
CA VAL A 23 8.39 -15.51 45.42
C VAL A 23 9.55 -14.82 46.14
N LEU A 24 9.95 -13.63 45.67
CA LEU A 24 9.99 -12.37 46.46
C LEU A 24 10.42 -11.15 45.61
N VAL A 25 9.52 -10.16 45.59
CA VAL A 25 9.72 -8.71 45.80
C VAL A 25 10.50 -7.89 44.76
N GLY A 26 9.88 -6.79 44.36
CA GLY A 26 10.35 -5.89 43.32
C GLY A 26 11.36 -4.84 43.80
N LEU A 27 11.81 -4.03 42.84
CA LEU A 27 12.34 -2.71 43.11
C LEU A 27 12.22 -1.83 41.87
N VAL A 28 11.60 -0.68 42.10
CA VAL A 28 11.46 0.46 41.24
C VAL A 28 12.81 1.15 41.10
N THR A 29 13.26 1.45 39.88
CA THR A 29 14.18 2.56 39.64
C THR A 29 13.81 3.28 38.35
N ALA A 30 13.24 4.47 38.54
CA ALA A 30 13.20 5.54 37.57
C ALA A 30 14.64 6.03 37.29
N GLY A 31 14.91 6.37 36.04
CA GLY A 31 16.15 7.01 35.61
C GLY A 31 15.85 8.04 34.53
N GLY A 32 15.42 9.22 34.95
CA GLY A 32 15.38 10.41 34.09
C GLY A 32 16.79 11.00 34.00
N PHE A 33 17.28 11.20 32.78
CA PHE A 33 18.41 12.08 32.53
C PHE A 33 17.91 13.38 31.92
N MET A 34 17.89 14.42 32.75
CA MET A 34 17.94 15.81 32.34
C MET A 34 19.33 16.09 31.78
N TYR A 35 19.42 16.62 30.56
CA TYR A 35 20.59 17.36 30.10
C TYR A 35 20.20 18.83 29.97
N THR A 36 20.83 19.68 30.78
CA THR A 36 20.75 21.14 30.67
C THR A 36 21.87 21.68 29.79
N ASN A 37 21.55 22.82 29.18
CA ASN A 37 22.32 23.66 28.27
C ASN A 37 23.80 23.87 28.63
N GLN A 38 24.64 24.00 27.58
CA GLN A 38 25.48 25.20 27.46
C GLN A 38 25.92 25.46 26.03
N SER A 39 25.53 26.63 25.55
CA SER A 39 26.01 27.31 24.36
C SER A 39 27.34 27.98 24.67
N HIS A 40 28.35 27.77 23.82
CA HIS A 40 29.40 28.74 23.57
C HIS A 40 29.96 28.62 22.14
N THR A 41 30.11 29.81 21.59
CA THR A 41 30.71 30.26 20.33
C THR A 41 32.12 29.74 20.03
N GLY A 42 32.39 29.51 18.73
CA GLY A 42 33.67 29.93 18.13
C GLY A 42 34.48 28.85 17.40
N GLY A 43 34.64 29.01 16.08
CA GLY A 43 35.79 28.49 15.33
C GLY A 43 35.47 27.50 14.21
N MET A 44 35.36 28.00 12.98
CA MET A 44 35.56 27.19 11.77
C MET A 44 37.02 26.72 11.70
N PRO A 45 37.27 25.53 11.16
CA PRO A 45 37.99 25.49 9.88
C PRO A 45 37.38 24.52 8.86
N ALA A 46 37.81 24.73 7.62
CA ALA A 46 37.31 24.16 6.39
C ALA A 46 37.65 22.67 6.18
N GLY A 47 36.78 21.99 5.42
CA GLY A 47 37.16 20.86 4.58
C GLY A 47 36.84 19.47 5.14
N VAL A 48 35.56 19.06 5.10
CA VAL A 48 35.19 17.64 5.03
C VAL A 48 34.01 17.49 4.07
N GLN A 49 34.21 16.65 3.05
CA GLN A 49 33.24 16.28 2.03
C GLN A 49 32.07 15.51 2.66
N VAL A 50 30.85 15.90 2.28
CA VAL A 50 29.63 15.15 2.56
C VAL A 50 29.65 13.88 1.71
N CYS A 51 29.59 12.71 2.34
CA CYS A 51 29.33 11.45 1.64
C CYS A 51 27.92 11.49 1.05
N GLN A 52 27.85 11.65 -0.26
CA GLN A 52 26.65 11.48 -1.06
C GLN A 52 26.43 9.97 -1.25
N ALA A 53 25.25 9.47 -0.87
CA ALA A 53 24.86 8.09 -1.18
C ALA A 53 24.62 7.97 -2.70
N GLU A 54 25.43 7.14 -3.36
CA GLU A 54 25.24 6.75 -4.75
C GLU A 54 23.97 5.90 -4.92
N PRO A 55 23.16 6.13 -5.97
CA PRO A 55 22.09 5.20 -6.33
C PRO A 55 22.72 3.94 -6.96
N LEU A 56 22.35 2.77 -6.42
CA LEU A 56 22.74 1.46 -6.94
C LEU A 56 22.40 1.37 -8.43
N GLN A 57 23.44 1.16 -9.23
CA GLN A 57 23.33 0.80 -10.64
C GLN A 57 22.62 -0.55 -10.78
N GLN A 58 21.79 -0.60 -11.81
CA GLN A 58 21.20 -1.79 -12.40
C GLN A 58 22.33 -2.75 -12.79
N ASN A 59 22.57 -3.75 -11.94
CA ASN A 59 23.46 -4.86 -12.25
C ASN A 59 22.65 -5.97 -12.92
N ASP A 60 23.01 -6.31 -14.15
CA ASP A 60 23.01 -7.70 -14.59
C ASP A 60 23.84 -8.50 -13.57
N VAL A 61 23.17 -9.16 -12.62
CA VAL A 61 23.85 -10.05 -11.69
C VAL A 61 23.80 -11.45 -12.26
N ASP A 62 24.87 -11.80 -12.97
CA ASP A 62 25.31 -13.18 -13.11
C ASP A 62 25.74 -13.65 -11.69
N TYR A 63 24.76 -14.06 -10.89
CA TYR A 63 24.97 -14.47 -9.50
C TYR A 63 25.67 -15.82 -9.50
N THR A 64 26.99 -15.82 -9.42
CA THR A 64 27.75 -17.02 -9.08
C THR A 64 27.56 -17.30 -7.58
N PRO A 65 26.92 -18.41 -7.18
CA PRO A 65 26.76 -18.69 -5.77
C PRO A 65 28.13 -19.05 -5.19
N SER A 66 28.53 -18.33 -4.14
CA SER A 66 29.70 -18.66 -3.32
C SER A 66 29.61 -20.11 -2.86
N ALA A 67 30.49 -20.94 -3.42
CA ALA A 67 30.74 -22.28 -2.95
C ALA A 67 31.55 -22.20 -1.65
N ILE A 68 30.85 -22.22 -0.51
CA ILE A 68 31.44 -22.54 0.79
C ILE A 68 30.73 -23.79 1.28
N GLY A 69 31.48 -24.84 1.58
CA GLY A 69 31.03 -26.24 1.76
C GLY A 69 30.13 -26.52 2.98
N GLY A 70 28.97 -25.85 3.08
CA GLY A 70 27.89 -26.20 4.00
C GLY A 70 26.97 -27.27 3.40
N ASN A 71 26.31 -28.07 4.25
CA ASN A 71 25.29 -29.05 3.85
C ASN A 71 23.89 -28.45 3.63
N GLU A 72 23.73 -27.15 3.86
CA GLU A 72 22.47 -26.42 3.68
C GLU A 72 21.94 -26.53 2.24
N PRO A 73 20.62 -26.35 2.05
CA PRO A 73 20.03 -26.35 0.71
C PRO A 73 20.60 -25.20 -0.13
N VAL A 74 20.64 -25.39 -1.45
CA VAL A 74 21.17 -24.38 -2.38
C VAL A 74 20.14 -24.10 -3.46
N ILE A 75 19.65 -22.87 -3.51
CA ILE A 75 18.76 -22.39 -4.56
C ILE A 75 19.65 -21.97 -5.74
N GLN A 76 19.62 -22.74 -6.82
CA GLN A 76 20.43 -22.49 -8.02
C GLN A 76 19.70 -21.61 -9.04
N VAL A 77 18.39 -21.76 -9.12
CA VAL A 77 17.52 -21.00 -10.02
C VAL A 77 16.23 -20.71 -9.28
N PHE A 78 15.77 -19.45 -9.35
CA PHE A 78 14.41 -19.05 -9.04
C PHE A 78 14.08 -17.83 -9.89
N LYS A 79 13.16 -17.99 -10.83
CA LYS A 79 12.76 -16.94 -11.78
C LYS A 79 11.25 -17.01 -12.06
N ALA A 80 10.67 -15.92 -12.49
CA ALA A 80 9.26 -15.80 -12.87
C ALA A 80 9.13 -15.32 -14.32
N ASP A 81 8.08 -15.76 -15.00
CA ASP A 81 7.72 -15.34 -16.36
C ASP A 81 6.19 -15.34 -16.55
N PRO A 82 5.54 -14.20 -16.84
CA PRO A 82 6.12 -12.85 -16.91
C PRO A 82 6.42 -12.28 -15.50
N MET A 83 7.25 -11.23 -15.44
CA MET A 83 7.52 -10.50 -14.19
C MET A 83 6.49 -9.39 -13.89
N GLU A 84 5.69 -9.03 -14.89
CA GLU A 84 4.56 -8.10 -14.79
C GLU A 84 3.29 -8.80 -15.26
N LEU A 85 2.22 -8.74 -14.46
CA LEU A 85 0.93 -9.34 -14.77
C LEU A 85 -0.02 -8.26 -15.27
N ASP A 86 -0.47 -8.38 -16.51
CA ASP A 86 -1.19 -7.34 -17.25
C ASP A 86 -2.70 -7.55 -17.33
N THR A 87 -3.17 -8.77 -17.08
CA THR A 87 -4.59 -9.12 -17.14
C THR A 87 -5.04 -9.83 -15.87
N PRO A 88 -6.32 -9.72 -15.46
CA PRO A 88 -6.83 -10.31 -14.21
C PRO A 88 -6.58 -11.83 -14.10
N ASP A 89 -6.58 -12.53 -15.23
CA ASP A 89 -6.40 -13.97 -15.33
C ASP A 89 -4.94 -14.39 -15.59
N SER A 90 -4.03 -13.43 -15.84
CA SER A 90 -2.61 -13.73 -16.02
C SER A 90 -1.99 -14.23 -14.71
N ALA A 91 -1.05 -15.16 -14.81
CA ALA A 91 -0.33 -15.72 -13.68
C ALA A 91 1.14 -15.92 -14.05
N ALA A 92 2.03 -15.65 -13.09
CA ALA A 92 3.46 -15.89 -13.28
C ALA A 92 3.75 -17.39 -13.25
N VAL A 93 4.65 -17.85 -14.14
CA VAL A 93 5.20 -19.20 -14.08
C VAL A 93 6.56 -19.15 -13.40
N TYR A 94 6.64 -19.69 -12.20
CA TYR A 94 7.87 -19.79 -11.44
C TYR A 94 8.65 -21.02 -11.85
N THR A 95 9.91 -20.84 -12.22
CA THR A 95 10.86 -21.92 -12.50
C THR A 95 11.91 -21.96 -11.42
N PHE A 96 12.12 -23.13 -10.81
CA PHE A 96 13.10 -23.29 -9.74
C PHE A 96 13.99 -24.52 -9.92
N LYS A 97 15.20 -24.42 -9.35
CA LYS A 97 16.15 -25.53 -9.22
C LYS A 97 16.87 -25.42 -7.87
N VAL A 98 16.67 -26.42 -7.02
CA VAL A 98 17.17 -26.43 -5.64
C VAL A 98 17.90 -27.74 -5.36
N ARG A 99 19.06 -27.67 -4.73
CA ARG A 99 19.84 -28.83 -4.29
C ARG A 99 19.72 -29.04 -2.80
N ARG A 100 19.80 -30.31 -2.38
CA ARG A 100 19.87 -30.74 -0.97
C ARG A 100 18.71 -30.25 -0.10
N ALA A 101 17.54 -29.98 -0.69
CA ALA A 101 16.33 -29.65 0.06
C ALA A 101 15.53 -30.91 0.39
N LYS A 102 15.02 -30.99 1.62
CA LYS A 102 13.98 -31.96 2.03
C LYS A 102 12.58 -31.35 2.03
N SER A 103 12.48 -30.03 2.09
CA SER A 103 11.23 -29.30 1.91
C SER A 103 11.47 -28.07 1.04
N ILE A 104 10.52 -27.80 0.16
CA ILE A 104 10.45 -26.55 -0.61
C ILE A 104 9.06 -25.96 -0.42
N GLN A 105 9.01 -24.67 -0.08
CA GLN A 105 7.80 -23.88 -0.09
C GLN A 105 7.97 -22.69 -1.02
N ILE A 106 6.95 -22.41 -1.82
CA ILE A 106 6.87 -21.20 -2.64
C ILE A 106 5.64 -20.43 -2.18
N ILE A 107 5.88 -19.21 -1.75
CA ILE A 107 4.91 -18.31 -1.13
C ILE A 107 4.78 -17.09 -2.02
N GLU A 108 3.59 -16.81 -2.54
CA GLU A 108 3.31 -15.64 -3.38
C GLU A 108 2.36 -14.70 -2.65
N ALA A 109 2.82 -13.46 -2.39
CA ALA A 109 2.04 -12.45 -1.68
C ALA A 109 1.46 -12.98 -0.34
N GLY A 110 2.24 -13.81 0.36
CA GLY A 110 1.86 -14.43 1.64
C GLY A 110 1.03 -15.72 1.52
N ASN A 111 0.71 -16.19 0.32
CA ASN A 111 -0.04 -17.43 0.09
C ASN A 111 0.86 -18.57 -0.35
N ASP A 112 0.72 -19.75 0.27
CA ASP A 112 1.45 -20.95 -0.14
C ASP A 112 0.91 -21.48 -1.48
N ILE A 113 1.65 -21.26 -2.57
CA ILE A 113 1.29 -21.75 -3.90
C ILE A 113 1.89 -23.13 -4.20
N LYS A 114 2.94 -23.51 -3.46
CA LYS A 114 3.53 -24.85 -3.55
C LYS A 114 4.19 -25.28 -2.24
N ASP A 115 3.89 -26.49 -1.80
CA ASP A 115 4.68 -27.22 -0.80
C ASP A 115 5.11 -28.57 -1.42
N ILE A 116 6.41 -28.85 -1.34
CA ILE A 116 6.98 -30.16 -1.69
C ILE A 116 7.74 -30.67 -0.48
N SER A 117 7.24 -31.76 0.09
CA SER A 117 7.85 -32.45 1.21
C SER A 117 8.50 -33.76 0.76
N ASN A 118 9.72 -34.02 1.24
CA ASN A 118 10.52 -35.22 0.96
C ASN A 118 10.74 -35.52 -0.53
N PRO A 119 11.27 -34.56 -1.32
CA PRO A 119 11.52 -34.81 -2.73
C PRO A 119 12.55 -35.92 -2.94
N SER A 120 12.28 -36.79 -3.92
CA SER A 120 13.20 -37.84 -4.31
C SER A 120 14.31 -37.27 -5.21
N GLY A 121 15.53 -37.22 -4.70
CA GLY A 121 16.72 -36.85 -5.48
C GLY A 121 17.56 -35.73 -4.86
N ALA A 122 18.82 -35.66 -5.27
CA ALA A 122 19.78 -34.66 -4.76
C ALA A 122 19.53 -33.23 -5.28
N THR A 123 18.78 -33.10 -6.39
CA THR A 123 18.39 -31.83 -7.01
C THR A 123 16.92 -31.91 -7.39
N LEU A 124 16.13 -30.98 -6.88
CA LEU A 124 14.72 -30.80 -7.26
C LEU A 124 14.64 -29.64 -8.26
N GLN A 125 13.91 -29.86 -9.35
CA GLN A 125 13.61 -28.85 -10.36
C GLN A 125 12.14 -28.92 -10.72
N GLY A 126 11.53 -27.78 -10.99
CA GLY A 126 10.11 -27.75 -11.32
C GLY A 126 9.64 -26.38 -11.75
N THR A 127 8.38 -26.39 -12.18
CA THR A 127 7.61 -25.18 -12.43
C THR A 127 6.36 -25.17 -11.54
N VAL A 128 5.95 -23.97 -11.14
CA VAL A 128 4.64 -23.75 -10.51
C VAL A 128 4.01 -22.51 -11.13
N THR A 129 2.73 -22.60 -11.45
CA THR A 129 1.92 -21.44 -11.84
C THR A 129 1.46 -20.74 -10.57
N GLY A 130 1.69 -19.44 -10.49
CA GLY A 130 1.20 -18.57 -9.42
C GLY A 130 -0.31 -18.41 -9.42
N LEU A 131 -0.78 -17.57 -8.52
CA LEU A 131 -2.16 -17.11 -8.47
C LEU A 131 -2.46 -16.24 -9.70
N PRO A 132 -3.73 -16.23 -10.16
CA PRO A 132 -4.15 -15.23 -11.13
C PRO A 132 -4.01 -13.84 -10.51
N ALA A 133 -3.65 -12.84 -11.32
CA ALA A 133 -3.41 -11.47 -10.89
C ALA A 133 -4.53 -10.89 -10.01
N ALA A 134 -5.79 -11.21 -10.32
CA ALA A 134 -6.96 -10.79 -9.56
C ALA A 134 -7.04 -11.36 -8.12
N ALA A 135 -6.32 -12.44 -7.84
CA ALA A 135 -6.28 -13.08 -6.53
C ALA A 135 -5.03 -12.72 -5.72
N ILE A 136 -4.12 -11.91 -6.29
CA ILE A 136 -2.89 -11.50 -5.61
C ILE A 136 -3.21 -10.26 -4.75
N PRO A 137 -3.04 -10.33 -3.42
CA PRO A 137 -3.14 -9.15 -2.59
C PRO A 137 -1.94 -8.24 -2.87
N THR A 138 -2.18 -7.04 -3.39
CA THR A 138 -1.14 -6.02 -3.60
C THR A 138 -1.24 -4.90 -2.59
N ASP A 139 -0.10 -4.31 -2.29
CA ASP A 139 -0.06 -2.98 -1.69
C ASP A 139 -0.36 -1.89 -2.73
N ASP A 140 -0.42 -0.64 -2.30
CA ASP A 140 -0.70 0.51 -3.17
C ASP A 140 0.34 0.73 -4.27
N SER A 141 1.50 0.04 -4.19
CA SER A 141 2.55 0.11 -5.20
C SER A 141 2.34 -0.87 -6.35
N GLY A 142 1.37 -1.77 -6.22
CA GLY A 142 1.10 -2.84 -7.17
C GLY A 142 2.21 -3.87 -7.27
N LYS A 143 3.13 -3.89 -6.30
CA LYS A 143 4.21 -4.88 -6.24
C LYS A 143 3.85 -5.96 -5.25
N PHE A 144 4.33 -7.16 -5.51
CA PHE A 144 4.23 -8.27 -4.58
C PHE A 144 5.54 -9.07 -4.58
N ILE A 145 5.78 -9.75 -3.47
CA ILE A 145 6.98 -10.56 -3.26
C ILE A 145 6.58 -12.03 -3.34
N THR A 146 7.36 -12.78 -4.10
CA THR A 146 7.33 -14.24 -4.08
C THR A 146 8.60 -14.76 -3.45
N VAL A 147 8.45 -15.64 -2.47
CA VAL A 147 9.55 -16.22 -1.70
C VAL A 147 9.64 -17.71 -2.02
N LEU A 148 10.85 -18.19 -2.33
CA LEU A 148 11.15 -19.62 -2.30
C LEU A 148 11.96 -19.91 -1.04
N MET A 149 11.43 -20.80 -0.21
CA MET A 149 12.10 -21.33 0.97
C MET A 149 12.47 -22.79 0.72
N ALA A 150 13.73 -23.13 0.97
CA ALA A 150 14.23 -24.50 0.91
C ALA A 150 14.86 -24.88 2.25
N SER A 151 14.49 -26.04 2.79
CA SER A 151 15.00 -26.50 4.08
C SER A 151 15.42 -27.97 4.05
N ASN A 152 16.38 -28.32 4.91
CA ASN A 152 16.78 -29.68 5.24
C ASN A 152 17.15 -29.75 6.73
N ASP A 153 17.76 -30.86 7.17
CA ASP A 153 18.14 -31.03 8.58
C ASP A 153 19.27 -30.09 9.01
N ASP A 154 20.07 -29.58 8.05
CA ASP A 154 21.23 -28.73 8.30
C ASP A 154 20.87 -27.23 8.32
N GLY A 155 19.71 -26.84 7.78
CA GLY A 155 19.27 -25.44 7.80
C GLY A 155 18.22 -25.10 6.74
N SER A 156 17.96 -23.80 6.60
CA SER A 156 17.05 -23.26 5.59
C SER A 156 17.67 -22.06 4.87
N VAL A 157 17.37 -21.97 3.57
CA VAL A 157 17.74 -20.83 2.72
C VAL A 157 16.48 -20.26 2.08
N LYS A 158 16.49 -18.96 1.84
CA LYS A 158 15.40 -18.26 1.16
C LYS A 158 15.93 -17.38 0.04
N THR A 159 15.10 -17.19 -0.98
CA THR A 159 15.31 -16.17 -2.01
C THR A 159 13.99 -15.50 -2.33
N GLU A 160 14.04 -14.24 -2.76
CA GLU A 160 12.87 -13.39 -2.97
C GLU A 160 12.89 -12.85 -4.41
N LEU A 161 11.71 -12.78 -5.04
CA LEU A 161 11.49 -12.11 -6.32
C LEU A 161 10.41 -11.04 -6.11
N THR A 162 10.63 -9.87 -6.67
CA THR A 162 9.62 -8.80 -6.72
C THR A 162 8.99 -8.77 -8.11
N LEU A 163 7.67 -8.91 -8.14
CA LEU A 163 6.85 -8.82 -9.34
C LEU A 163 5.90 -7.62 -9.22
N SER A 164 5.29 -7.23 -10.33
CA SER A 164 4.31 -6.15 -10.36
C SER A 164 3.02 -6.57 -11.07
N LEU A 165 1.91 -6.02 -10.62
CA LEU A 165 0.69 -5.94 -11.41
C LEU A 165 0.76 -4.68 -12.29
N ALA A 166 0.25 -4.78 -13.50
CA ALA A 166 0.02 -3.61 -14.33
C ALA A 166 -0.94 -2.65 -13.61
N GLN A 167 -0.74 -1.35 -13.83
CA GLN A 167 -1.48 -0.29 -13.14
C GLN A 167 -3.00 -0.38 -13.36
N GLU A 168 -3.43 -1.00 -14.46
CA GLU A 168 -4.84 -1.23 -14.81
C GLU A 168 -5.54 -2.25 -13.89
N LEU A 169 -4.77 -3.10 -13.19
CA LEU A 169 -5.29 -4.11 -12.26
C LEU A 169 -5.36 -3.62 -10.81
N LEU A 170 -4.75 -2.48 -10.51
CA LEU A 170 -4.72 -1.95 -9.16
C LEU A 170 -6.06 -1.29 -8.80
N PRO A 171 -6.57 -1.52 -7.59
CA PRO A 171 -7.72 -0.76 -7.12
C PRO A 171 -7.39 0.74 -7.14
N PRO A 172 -8.36 1.61 -7.43
CA PRO A 172 -8.14 3.05 -7.40
C PRO A 172 -7.65 3.46 -6.01
N VAL A 173 -6.42 3.97 -5.95
CA VAL A 173 -5.73 4.32 -4.69
C VAL A 173 -6.47 5.48 -4.03
N LEU A 174 -7.01 5.26 -2.83
CA LEU A 174 -7.53 6.33 -1.96
C LEU A 174 -6.35 7.20 -1.47
N PRO A 175 -6.48 8.54 -1.43
CA PRO A 175 -5.36 9.42 -1.10
C PRO A 175 -4.95 9.30 0.38
N ALA A 176 -3.71 8.88 0.63
CA ALA A 176 -3.08 8.81 1.95
C ALA A 176 -2.70 10.20 2.53
N GLU A 177 -2.69 10.31 3.86
CA GLU A 177 -2.36 11.51 4.64
C GLU A 177 -0.93 12.06 4.40
N PRO A 178 -0.71 13.37 4.58
CA PRO A 178 0.55 14.02 4.25
C PRO A 178 1.61 13.82 5.35
N ILE A 179 2.68 13.10 5.02
CA ILE A 179 3.95 13.18 5.75
C ILE A 179 4.71 14.42 5.26
N ASP A 180 5.06 15.24 6.23
CA ASP A 180 5.62 16.57 6.08
C ASP A 180 7.10 16.55 5.65
N ASN A 181 7.41 17.39 4.65
CA ASN A 181 8.68 18.01 4.30
C ASN A 181 9.93 17.13 4.02
N GLN A 182 10.38 17.12 2.76
CA GLN A 182 11.32 18.16 2.29
C GLN A 182 11.51 18.15 0.76
N THR A 183 11.67 19.37 0.27
CA THR A 183 11.81 19.86 -1.09
C THR A 183 13.08 19.35 -1.78
N GLU A 184 12.94 18.75 -2.95
CA GLU A 184 13.83 19.00 -4.11
C GLU A 184 13.14 18.52 -5.39
N ALA A 185 12.89 19.46 -6.31
CA ALA A 185 12.34 19.18 -7.62
C ALA A 185 13.36 18.41 -8.46
N ARG A 186 13.28 17.08 -8.47
CA ARG A 186 13.92 16.25 -9.49
C ARG A 186 13.01 16.21 -10.72
N SER A 187 13.36 17.02 -11.71
CA SER A 187 12.88 16.84 -13.08
C SER A 187 13.11 15.39 -13.52
N PRO A 188 12.11 14.73 -14.15
CA PRO A 188 12.30 13.39 -14.72
C PRO A 188 13.41 13.41 -15.77
N LYS A 189 14.40 12.52 -15.63
CA LYS A 189 15.61 12.36 -16.48
C LYS A 189 15.35 12.08 -17.97
N TRP A 190 14.10 11.97 -18.41
CA TRP A 190 13.77 11.68 -19.81
C TRP A 190 13.67 12.94 -20.68
N LEU A 191 13.55 14.14 -20.09
CA LEU A 191 13.41 15.38 -20.85
C LEU A 191 14.74 15.87 -21.49
N ASP A 192 15.88 15.45 -20.96
CA ASP A 192 17.22 15.87 -21.42
C ASP A 192 17.71 15.13 -22.67
N GLN A 193 17.04 14.06 -23.11
CA GLN A 193 17.55 13.22 -24.19
C GLN A 193 17.18 13.71 -25.60
N TYR A 194 16.33 14.74 -25.74
CA TYR A 194 15.80 15.14 -27.05
C TYR A 194 15.80 16.64 -27.35
N THR A 195 16.48 17.47 -26.54
CA THR A 195 16.55 18.92 -26.77
C THR A 195 17.98 19.44 -26.91
N THR A 196 18.71 19.04 -27.95
CA THR A 196 19.74 19.92 -28.54
C THR A 196 19.87 19.72 -30.07
N PRO A 197 19.94 20.81 -30.88
CA PRO A 197 20.28 20.74 -32.29
C PRO A 197 21.81 20.77 -32.47
N GLY A 198 22.42 19.63 -32.77
CA GLY A 198 23.83 19.52 -33.14
C GLY A 198 24.04 19.60 -34.65
N THR A 199 24.81 20.58 -35.10
CA THR A 199 25.28 20.78 -36.49
C THR A 199 26.16 19.62 -36.97
N PRO A 200 26.09 19.15 -38.23
CA PRO A 200 26.80 17.96 -38.67
C PRO A 200 28.29 18.23 -38.93
N THR A 201 29.16 17.37 -38.40
CA THR A 201 30.54 17.20 -38.88
C THR A 201 30.60 15.89 -39.66
N PRO A 202 31.20 15.85 -40.86
CA PRO A 202 31.20 14.65 -41.69
C PRO A 202 32.30 13.70 -41.25
N SER A 203 31.93 12.57 -40.66
CA SER A 203 32.81 11.40 -40.61
C SER A 203 32.03 10.16 -41.04
N ALA A 204 32.60 9.49 -42.03
CA ALA A 204 32.02 8.37 -42.74
C ALA A 204 31.92 7.12 -41.87
N ASN A 205 30.93 6.28 -42.20
CA ASN A 205 30.59 4.97 -41.63
C ASN A 205 29.67 4.96 -40.41
N THR A 206 28.39 5.29 -40.60
CA THR A 206 27.29 4.70 -39.83
C THR A 206 26.16 4.29 -40.77
N ARG A 207 26.00 2.98 -40.90
CA ARG A 207 24.88 2.35 -41.60
C ARG A 207 23.61 2.59 -40.75
N ASN A 208 22.65 3.30 -41.34
CA ASN A 208 21.24 3.46 -40.93
C ASN A 208 20.98 4.01 -39.50
N LYS A 209 21.16 5.32 -39.28
CA LYS A 209 20.44 6.01 -38.21
C LYS A 209 19.06 6.41 -38.76
N PRO A 210 17.94 6.02 -38.14
CA PRO A 210 16.62 6.39 -38.62
C PRO A 210 16.40 7.91 -38.57
N ASP A 211 15.90 8.48 -39.68
CA ASP A 211 15.51 9.90 -39.74
C ASP A 211 14.14 10.09 -39.07
N PHE A 212 14.12 10.74 -37.91
CA PHE A 212 12.90 11.22 -37.27
C PHE A 212 12.47 12.53 -37.93
N PHE A 213 11.25 12.57 -38.46
CA PHE A 213 10.63 13.80 -38.96
C PHE A 213 10.03 14.57 -37.78
N LYS A 214 10.30 15.89 -37.74
CA LYS A 214 9.71 16.75 -36.70
C LYS A 214 8.20 16.81 -36.85
N CYS A 215 7.51 16.60 -35.74
CA CYS A 215 6.07 16.81 -35.68
C CYS A 215 5.70 18.29 -35.86
N PRO A 216 4.51 18.59 -36.42
CA PRO A 216 3.99 19.96 -36.50
C PRO A 216 3.87 20.58 -35.11
N ASN A 217 3.92 21.91 -35.00
CA ASN A 217 3.89 22.60 -33.68
C ASN A 217 2.64 22.31 -32.82
N SER A 218 1.53 21.86 -33.43
CA SER A 218 0.32 21.44 -32.71
C SER A 218 0.39 20.02 -32.14
N CYS A 219 1.53 19.35 -32.33
CA CYS A 219 1.80 17.97 -31.97
C CYS A 219 3.01 17.93 -31.04
N ALA A 220 2.88 17.28 -29.90
CA ALA A 220 3.94 17.25 -28.90
C ALA A 220 4.76 15.96 -28.94
N PHE A 221 4.21 14.86 -29.49
CA PHE A 221 4.81 13.53 -29.35
C PHE A 221 4.78 12.74 -30.66
N CYS A 222 5.88 12.06 -30.99
CA CYS A 222 5.98 11.07 -32.06
C CYS A 222 5.94 9.68 -31.44
N LEU A 223 4.81 8.98 -31.55
CA LEU A 223 4.56 7.73 -30.82
C LEU A 223 4.09 6.63 -31.77
N GLN A 224 4.32 5.38 -31.36
CA GLN A 224 3.66 4.24 -31.97
C GLN A 224 2.15 4.24 -31.66
N PRO A 225 1.28 3.73 -32.56
CA PRO A 225 -0.16 3.69 -32.27
C PRO A 225 -0.54 2.95 -30.98
N GLY A 226 0.14 1.85 -30.66
CA GLY A 226 -0.08 1.11 -29.41
C GLY A 226 0.37 1.89 -28.18
N GLU A 227 1.59 2.44 -28.22
CA GLU A 227 2.12 3.30 -27.16
C GLU A 227 1.25 4.55 -26.92
N ALA A 228 0.81 5.19 -28.00
CA ALA A 228 -0.09 6.33 -27.94
C ALA A 228 -1.42 5.95 -27.27
N ALA A 229 -2.01 4.81 -27.61
CA ALA A 229 -3.23 4.32 -26.97
C ALA A 229 -3.03 4.06 -25.48
N ASN A 230 -1.94 3.39 -25.09
CA ASN A 230 -1.61 3.08 -23.69
C ASN A 230 -1.39 4.36 -22.86
N LEU A 231 -0.87 5.41 -23.47
CA LEU A 231 -0.64 6.70 -22.82
C LEU A 231 -1.86 7.66 -22.91
N GLY A 232 -2.98 7.22 -23.48
CA GLY A 232 -4.20 8.02 -23.63
C GLY A 232 -4.19 9.04 -24.77
N TYR A 233 -3.18 9.00 -25.64
CA TYR A 233 -3.08 9.82 -26.86
C TYR A 233 -3.93 9.22 -27.98
N THR A 234 -5.24 9.49 -27.94
CA THR A 234 -6.19 8.93 -28.91
C THR A 234 -6.29 9.73 -30.21
N LYS A 235 -5.81 10.98 -30.22
CA LYS A 235 -5.95 11.90 -31.35
C LYS A 235 -4.61 12.13 -32.05
N LYS A 236 -4.49 11.60 -33.27
CA LYS A 236 -3.45 12.02 -34.20
C LYS A 236 -3.68 13.47 -34.58
N CYS A 237 -2.64 14.26 -34.53
CA CYS A 237 -2.66 15.66 -34.97
C CYS A 237 -2.05 15.82 -36.37
N SER A 238 -1.49 14.74 -36.94
CA SER A 238 -1.08 14.66 -38.34
C SER A 238 -1.18 13.22 -38.85
N ASP A 239 -1.61 13.07 -40.10
CA ASP A 239 -1.56 11.79 -40.82
C ASP A 239 -0.16 11.47 -41.37
N ALA A 240 0.74 12.47 -41.37
CA ALA A 240 2.14 12.27 -41.73
C ALA A 240 2.84 11.40 -40.67
N ARG A 241 3.61 10.43 -41.13
CA ARG A 241 4.46 9.61 -40.26
C ARG A 241 5.61 10.45 -39.76
N CYS A 242 5.84 10.43 -38.46
CA CYS A 242 7.02 11.06 -37.86
C CYS A 242 8.22 10.11 -37.88
N TYR A 243 7.97 8.81 -37.93
CA TYR A 243 9.01 7.80 -38.06
C TYR A 243 8.48 6.52 -38.74
N TYR A 244 9.37 5.81 -39.45
CA TYR A 244 9.11 4.50 -40.04
C TYR A 244 10.28 3.58 -39.70
N SER A 245 10.00 2.49 -38.98
CA SER A 245 10.97 1.42 -38.73
C SER A 245 10.93 0.44 -39.91
N PRO A 246 11.97 0.37 -40.76
CA PRO A 246 12.00 -0.57 -41.88
C PRO A 246 12.12 -2.02 -41.40
N ASP A 247 12.78 -2.26 -40.27
CA ASP A 247 13.08 -3.58 -39.74
C ASP A 247 11.82 -4.31 -39.25
N ASP A 248 10.92 -3.57 -38.60
CA ASP A 248 9.67 -4.11 -38.05
C ASP A 248 8.42 -3.70 -38.85
N GLN A 249 8.61 -2.97 -39.96
CA GLN A 249 7.55 -2.35 -40.77
C GLN A 249 6.56 -1.48 -39.96
N GLN A 250 7.03 -0.86 -38.88
CA GLN A 250 6.19 -0.08 -37.97
C GLN A 250 6.14 1.40 -38.37
N ASN A 251 4.94 1.99 -38.28
CA ASN A 251 4.71 3.41 -38.55
C ASN A 251 4.40 4.15 -37.26
N TRP A 252 5.08 5.27 -37.03
CA TRP A 252 4.86 6.14 -35.87
C TRP A 252 4.24 7.45 -36.36
N TYR A 253 3.39 8.06 -35.54
CA TYR A 253 2.63 9.24 -35.91
C TYR A 253 2.75 10.33 -34.85
N CYS A 254 2.39 11.56 -35.24
CA CYS A 254 2.34 12.69 -34.34
C CYS A 254 1.00 12.75 -33.58
N TYR A 255 1.07 12.93 -32.26
CA TYR A 255 -0.08 13.04 -31.37
C TYR A 255 -0.08 14.37 -30.60
N SER A 256 -1.29 14.89 -30.35
CA SER A 256 -1.52 16.02 -29.46
C SER A 256 -1.81 15.53 -28.05
N GLU A 257 -1.43 16.31 -27.04
CA GLU A 257 -1.76 16.01 -25.64
C GLU A 257 -3.27 15.78 -25.46
N PRO A 258 -3.69 14.77 -24.68
CA PRO A 258 -5.10 14.51 -24.48
C PRO A 258 -5.77 15.69 -23.77
N GLU A 259 -6.92 16.10 -24.30
CA GLU A 259 -7.85 16.99 -23.60
C GLU A 259 -8.55 16.19 -22.50
N GLY A 260 -8.72 16.81 -21.33
CA GLY A 260 -9.43 16.23 -20.20
C GLY A 260 -9.94 17.31 -19.27
N TRP A 261 -10.23 16.92 -18.04
CA TRP A 261 -10.82 17.76 -17.02
C TRP A 261 -9.86 17.91 -15.86
N CYS A 262 -9.55 19.15 -15.52
CA CYS A 262 -8.72 19.51 -14.39
C CYS A 262 -9.60 20.05 -13.27
N CYS A 263 -9.49 19.42 -12.10
CA CYS A 263 -9.88 19.99 -10.85
C CYS A 263 -8.71 20.78 -10.24
N ALA A 264 -8.88 22.09 -10.10
CA ALA A 264 -7.97 22.95 -9.36
C ALA A 264 -8.79 24.04 -8.67
N ASP A 265 -8.41 24.40 -7.44
CA ASP A 265 -9.10 25.44 -6.64
C ASP A 265 -10.63 25.24 -6.58
N GLU A 266 -11.07 24.00 -6.33
CA GLU A 266 -12.49 23.60 -6.25
C GLU A 266 -13.28 23.87 -7.54
N ARG A 267 -12.58 24.04 -8.67
CA ARG A 267 -13.17 24.28 -9.98
C ARG A 267 -12.72 23.23 -10.97
N VAL A 268 -13.70 22.70 -11.70
CA VAL A 268 -13.46 21.81 -12.82
C VAL A 268 -13.44 22.60 -14.11
N SER A 269 -12.37 22.45 -14.89
CA SER A 269 -12.20 23.09 -16.20
C SER A 269 -11.62 22.10 -17.21
N GLN A 270 -11.96 22.26 -18.50
CA GLN A 270 -11.40 21.42 -19.55
C GLN A 270 -10.02 21.96 -19.95
N THR A 271 -8.99 21.12 -19.92
CA THR A 271 -7.59 21.50 -20.19
C THR A 271 -6.74 20.26 -20.45
N THR A 272 -5.48 20.46 -20.84
CA THR A 272 -4.52 19.37 -21.03
C THR A 272 -3.93 18.89 -19.69
N LYS A 273 -3.40 17.67 -19.67
CA LYS A 273 -2.74 17.11 -18.47
C LYS A 273 -1.59 18.00 -17.99
N GLY A 274 -0.76 18.48 -18.90
CA GLY A 274 0.37 19.36 -18.60
C GLY A 274 -0.04 20.73 -18.07
N GLU A 275 -1.13 21.31 -18.58
CA GLU A 275 -1.67 22.58 -18.03
C GLU A 275 -2.25 22.40 -16.63
N CYS A 276 -2.97 21.30 -16.38
CA CYS A 276 -3.48 20.99 -15.05
C CYS A 276 -2.35 20.75 -14.03
N ALA A 277 -1.29 20.05 -14.44
CA ALA A 277 -0.13 19.81 -13.58
C ALA A 277 0.59 21.10 -13.17
N LYS A 278 0.64 22.12 -14.04
CA LYS A 278 1.26 23.43 -13.72
C LYS A 278 0.57 24.15 -12.57
N VAL A 279 -0.73 23.92 -12.39
CA VAL A 279 -1.51 24.49 -11.28
C VAL A 279 -1.64 23.52 -10.11
N GLY A 280 -0.96 22.37 -10.16
CA GLY A 280 -1.04 21.34 -9.13
C GLY A 280 -2.42 20.68 -9.00
N GLY A 281 -3.22 20.73 -10.07
CA GLY A 281 -4.58 20.18 -10.08
C GLY A 281 -4.62 18.67 -10.28
N PHE A 282 -5.78 18.08 -10.00
CA PHE A 282 -6.10 16.70 -10.36
C PHE A 282 -6.66 16.67 -11.79
N TRP A 283 -6.03 15.91 -12.69
CA TRP A 283 -6.48 15.76 -14.07
C TRP A 283 -7.06 14.37 -14.31
N SER A 284 -8.20 14.29 -14.99
CA SER A 284 -8.77 13.04 -15.50
C SER A 284 -9.28 13.21 -16.94
N THR A 285 -9.29 12.12 -17.71
CA THR A 285 -10.00 12.06 -18.99
C THR A 285 -11.52 12.12 -18.83
N TYR A 286 -12.05 11.84 -17.63
CA TYR A 286 -13.47 11.77 -17.32
C TYR A 286 -13.90 12.96 -16.46
N GLN A 287 -14.95 13.67 -16.92
CA GLN A 287 -15.49 14.82 -16.20
C GLN A 287 -15.97 14.45 -14.80
N ALA A 288 -16.65 13.31 -14.66
CA ALA A 288 -17.22 12.85 -13.41
C ALA A 288 -16.14 12.64 -12.32
N GLU A 289 -15.03 12.02 -12.69
CA GLU A 289 -13.90 11.79 -11.79
C GLU A 289 -13.23 13.11 -11.39
N ALA A 290 -13.05 14.04 -12.33
CA ALA A 290 -12.55 15.37 -11.99
C ALA A 290 -13.51 16.15 -11.07
N MET A 291 -14.83 16.00 -11.26
CA MET A 291 -15.84 16.60 -10.38
C MET A 291 -15.82 16.00 -8.98
N GLU A 292 -15.65 14.68 -8.87
CA GLU A 292 -15.53 13.98 -7.60
C GLU A 292 -14.28 14.43 -6.83
N ALA A 293 -13.13 14.50 -7.51
CA ALA A 293 -11.89 15.01 -6.94
C ALA A 293 -12.00 16.49 -6.51
N CYS A 294 -12.91 17.25 -7.13
CA CYS A 294 -13.16 18.67 -6.82
C CYS A 294 -14.22 18.91 -5.75
N GLN A 295 -14.79 17.86 -5.17
CA GLN A 295 -15.69 18.06 -4.04
C GLN A 295 -14.94 18.69 -2.86
N PRO A 296 -15.51 19.72 -2.22
CA PRO A 296 -14.89 20.37 -1.07
C PRO A 296 -14.75 19.36 0.05
N LYS A 297 -13.51 19.16 0.53
CA LYS A 297 -13.23 18.29 1.67
C LYS A 297 -13.45 19.06 2.96
N GLY A 298 -14.01 18.39 3.96
CA GLY A 298 -14.30 18.97 5.27
C GLY A 298 -13.91 18.04 6.40
N TYR A 299 -14.48 18.30 7.57
CA TYR A 299 -14.24 17.58 8.81
C TYR A 299 -15.47 16.72 9.13
N CYS A 300 -15.23 15.48 9.54
CA CYS A 300 -16.29 14.59 10.04
C CYS A 300 -16.13 14.34 11.53
N CYS A 301 -17.19 14.56 12.32
CA CYS A 301 -17.23 14.10 13.70
C CYS A 301 -17.94 12.76 13.80
N LEU A 302 -17.27 11.77 14.36
CA LEU A 302 -17.86 10.48 14.70
C LEU A 302 -17.50 10.14 16.14
N ASN A 303 -18.52 9.95 16.99
CA ASN A 303 -18.36 9.59 18.41
C ASN A 303 -17.41 10.49 19.22
N GLY A 304 -17.37 11.78 18.89
CA GLY A 304 -16.51 12.75 19.56
C GLY A 304 -15.07 12.79 19.03
N GLN A 305 -14.79 12.13 17.91
CA GLN A 305 -13.52 12.17 17.20
C GLN A 305 -13.68 12.87 15.86
N VAL A 306 -12.78 13.80 15.55
CA VAL A 306 -12.76 14.54 14.29
C VAL A 306 -11.81 13.87 13.30
N TYR A 307 -12.32 13.56 12.11
CA TYR A 307 -11.59 13.02 10.97
C TYR A 307 -11.51 14.06 9.84
N TYR A 308 -10.36 14.18 9.18
CA TYR A 308 -10.10 15.12 8.09
C TYR A 308 -8.88 14.63 7.27
N PRO A 309 -8.82 14.87 5.95
CA PRO A 309 -9.88 15.42 5.10
C PRO A 309 -10.85 14.34 4.64
N VAL A 310 -12.15 14.64 4.60
CA VAL A 310 -13.19 13.68 4.24
C VAL A 310 -14.30 14.38 3.47
N SER A 311 -14.91 13.69 2.51
CA SER A 311 -16.08 14.22 1.79
C SER A 311 -17.32 14.21 2.69
N GLN A 312 -18.33 14.97 2.31
CA GLN A 312 -19.62 14.94 3.01
C GLN A 312 -20.26 13.55 2.93
N ASP A 313 -20.14 12.88 1.78
CA ASP A 313 -20.74 11.57 1.54
C ASP A 313 -20.04 10.47 2.36
N GLU A 314 -18.70 10.48 2.40
CA GLU A 314 -17.91 9.58 3.24
C GLU A 314 -18.26 9.75 4.74
N CYS A 315 -18.43 11.00 5.19
CA CYS A 315 -18.85 11.28 6.56
C CYS A 315 -20.27 10.77 6.85
N ALA A 316 -21.19 10.96 5.91
CA ALA A 316 -22.58 10.51 6.05
C ALA A 316 -22.68 8.98 6.09
N LEU A 317 -21.88 8.26 5.29
CA LEU A 317 -21.85 6.79 5.27
C LEU A 317 -21.42 6.20 6.61
N THR A 318 -20.53 6.88 7.33
CA THR A 318 -20.09 6.45 8.67
C THR A 318 -21.03 6.90 9.79
N GLY A 319 -22.13 7.60 9.46
CA GLY A 319 -23.08 8.15 10.43
C GLY A 319 -22.52 9.35 11.21
N GLY A 320 -21.46 9.98 10.70
CA GLY A 320 -20.86 11.16 11.30
C GLY A 320 -21.61 12.44 10.97
N SER A 321 -21.25 13.52 11.67
CA SER A 321 -21.70 14.87 11.36
C SER A 321 -20.61 15.61 10.58
N TYR A 322 -20.96 16.19 9.44
CA TYR A 322 -20.02 16.86 8.54
C TYR A 322 -20.01 18.38 8.73
N TRP A 323 -18.81 18.97 8.68
CA TRP A 323 -18.62 20.43 8.61
C TRP A 323 -17.59 20.77 7.54
N SER A 324 -17.99 21.61 6.59
CA SER A 324 -17.13 22.10 5.50
C SER A 324 -16.13 23.18 5.94
N THR A 325 -16.19 23.66 7.18
CA THR A 325 -15.41 24.83 7.62
C THR A 325 -14.75 24.63 9.00
N ASN A 326 -13.58 25.26 9.15
CA ASN A 326 -12.82 25.53 10.38
C ASN A 326 -12.68 24.35 11.37
N ARG A 327 -11.46 23.80 11.43
CA ARG A 327 -11.06 22.75 12.38
C ARG A 327 -11.40 23.07 13.83
N ALA A 328 -11.16 24.30 14.28
CA ALA A 328 -11.32 24.67 15.69
C ALA A 328 -12.79 24.62 16.12
N GLN A 329 -13.69 25.16 15.29
CA GLN A 329 -15.14 25.08 15.56
C GLN A 329 -15.65 23.64 15.47
N THR A 330 -15.11 22.84 14.55
CA THR A 330 -15.48 21.43 14.45
C THR A 330 -15.01 20.65 15.68
N MET A 331 -13.80 20.89 16.20
CA MET A 331 -13.34 20.25 17.43
C MET A 331 -14.19 20.62 18.64
N GLU A 332 -14.61 21.89 18.76
CA GLU A 332 -15.49 22.34 19.86
C GLU A 332 -16.85 21.62 19.80
N ARG A 333 -17.44 21.52 18.61
CA ARG A 333 -18.74 20.87 18.41
C ARG A 333 -18.67 19.35 18.46
N CYS A 334 -17.51 18.78 18.15
CA CYS A 334 -17.25 17.36 18.20
C CYS A 334 -16.81 16.89 19.58
N GLN A 335 -16.99 17.67 20.65
CA GLN A 335 -16.73 17.13 21.97
C GLN A 335 -17.78 16.07 22.34
N PRO A 336 -17.36 14.91 22.87
CA PRO A 336 -18.30 13.92 23.34
C PRO A 336 -19.11 14.53 24.48
N GLN A 337 -20.44 14.62 24.31
CA GLN A 337 -21.30 15.12 25.37
C GLN A 337 -21.27 14.14 26.54
N THR A 338 -20.70 14.60 27.65
CA THR A 338 -20.75 13.88 28.91
C THR A 338 -22.16 13.94 29.47
N CYS A 339 -22.56 12.88 30.14
CA CYS A 339 -23.84 12.77 30.80
C CYS A 339 -23.74 11.85 32.01
N TRP A 340 -24.78 11.92 32.83
CA TRP A 340 -24.95 11.04 33.98
C TRP A 340 -25.76 9.82 33.56
N CYS A 341 -25.11 8.67 33.50
CA CYS A 341 -25.74 7.41 33.11
C CYS A 341 -26.35 6.71 34.32
N CYS A 342 -27.64 6.40 34.24
CA CYS A 342 -28.27 5.43 35.11
C CYS A 342 -28.22 4.05 34.45
N LEU A 343 -27.60 3.09 35.13
CA LEU A 343 -27.58 1.69 34.70
C LEU A 343 -27.76 0.80 35.93
N LYS A 344 -28.85 0.03 35.97
CA LYS A 344 -29.14 -0.96 37.03
C LYS A 344 -29.04 -0.39 38.46
N GLY A 345 -29.57 0.83 38.68
CA GLY A 345 -29.52 1.48 39.99
C GLY A 345 -28.16 2.09 40.35
N GLN A 346 -27.25 2.25 39.39
CA GLN A 346 -25.99 2.96 39.57
C GLN A 346 -25.95 4.20 38.68
N VAL A 347 -25.51 5.32 39.25
CA VAL A 347 -25.35 6.59 38.55
C VAL A 347 -23.87 6.95 38.47
N TYR A 348 -23.35 7.15 37.26
CA TYR A 348 -21.96 7.56 37.02
C TYR A 348 -21.85 8.45 35.78
N GLU A 349 -20.85 9.33 35.75
CA GLU A 349 -20.58 10.20 34.60
C GLU A 349 -19.88 9.39 33.49
N THR A 350 -20.34 9.56 32.25
CA THR A 350 -19.78 8.90 31.05
C THR A 350 -20.22 9.67 29.81
N ILE A 351 -19.88 9.18 28.61
CA ILE A 351 -20.39 9.75 27.35
C ILE A 351 -21.70 9.05 26.95
N GLN A 352 -22.59 9.80 26.28
CA GLN A 352 -23.93 9.30 25.91
C GLN A 352 -23.91 7.96 25.18
N SER A 353 -23.05 7.80 24.18
CA SER A 353 -22.93 6.57 23.38
C SER A 353 -22.61 5.34 24.25
N ARG A 354 -21.68 5.49 25.20
CA ARG A 354 -21.28 4.42 26.13
C ARG A 354 -22.39 4.03 27.09
N CYS A 355 -23.16 5.01 27.57
CA CYS A 355 -24.32 4.75 28.43
C CYS A 355 -25.38 3.93 27.70
N VAL A 356 -25.76 4.35 26.48
CA VAL A 356 -26.78 3.69 25.67
C VAL A 356 -26.34 2.28 25.25
N GLN A 357 -25.09 2.10 24.82
CA GLN A 357 -24.53 0.77 24.50
C GLN A 357 -24.59 -0.19 25.69
N SER A 358 -24.41 0.33 26.90
CA SER A 358 -24.48 -0.47 28.13
C SER A 358 -25.92 -0.76 28.57
N GLY A 359 -26.93 -0.30 27.83
CA GLY A 359 -28.35 -0.41 28.15
C GLY A 359 -28.83 0.56 29.23
N GLY A 360 -28.08 1.64 29.47
CA GLY A 360 -28.41 2.68 30.44
C GLY A 360 -29.16 3.86 29.84
N ALA A 361 -29.74 4.69 30.71
CA ALA A 361 -30.36 5.96 30.35
C ALA A 361 -29.45 7.13 30.74
N CYS A 362 -29.24 8.05 29.79
CA CYS A 362 -28.31 9.17 29.90
C CYS A 362 -29.07 10.45 30.21
N TYR A 363 -28.65 11.19 31.25
CA TYR A 363 -29.29 12.41 31.73
C TYR A 363 -28.31 13.59 31.78
N ALA A 364 -28.82 14.81 31.57
CA ALA A 364 -27.99 16.02 31.56
C ALA A 364 -27.39 16.36 32.94
N THR A 365 -28.02 15.93 34.04
CA THR A 365 -27.57 16.23 35.40
C THR A 365 -27.58 14.99 36.29
N GLN A 366 -26.68 14.96 37.29
CA GLN A 366 -26.62 13.87 38.26
C GLN A 366 -27.93 13.71 39.03
N SER A 367 -28.58 14.83 39.37
CA SER A 367 -29.85 14.82 40.09
C SER A 367 -30.97 14.14 39.30
N GLN A 368 -31.06 14.40 37.99
CA GLN A 368 -32.05 13.74 37.12
C GLN A 368 -31.76 12.25 36.98
N ALA A 369 -30.49 11.88 36.80
CA ALA A 369 -30.08 10.48 36.75
C ALA A 369 -30.44 9.76 38.05
N ASN A 370 -30.13 10.34 39.21
CA ASN A 370 -30.48 9.78 40.51
C ASN A 370 -31.99 9.59 40.67
N ALA A 371 -32.79 10.60 40.32
CA ALA A 371 -34.25 10.50 40.41
C ALA A 371 -34.77 9.33 39.57
N ALA A 372 -34.33 9.21 38.32
CA ALA A 372 -34.77 8.13 37.44
C ALA A 372 -34.19 6.75 37.82
N CYS A 373 -32.99 6.69 38.40
CA CYS A 373 -32.34 5.41 38.75
C CYS A 373 -32.87 4.79 40.05
N TYR A 374 -33.37 5.64 40.94
CA TYR A 374 -33.82 5.25 42.27
C TYR A 374 -35.31 5.43 42.50
N GLU A 375 -36.06 5.95 41.53
CA GLU A 375 -37.51 5.93 41.65
C GLU A 375 -37.98 4.47 41.77
N PRO A 376 -38.68 4.11 42.86
CA PRO A 376 -39.29 2.81 42.95
C PRO A 376 -40.26 2.70 41.78
N VAL A 377 -40.06 1.70 40.92
CA VAL A 377 -41.05 1.32 39.91
C VAL A 377 -42.29 0.89 40.70
N TYR A 378 -43.18 1.84 41.01
CA TYR A 378 -44.53 1.54 41.43
C TYR A 378 -45.20 0.92 40.20
N GLN A 379 -44.96 -0.37 40.01
CA GLN A 379 -45.75 -1.19 39.11
C GLN A 379 -47.19 -1.08 39.64
N THR A 380 -47.99 -0.22 39.02
CA THR A 380 -49.44 -0.28 39.20
C THR A 380 -49.87 -1.66 38.73
N PRO A 381 -50.39 -2.54 39.60
CA PRO A 381 -50.91 -3.80 39.14
C PRO A 381 -52.08 -3.51 38.23
N THR A 382 -51.92 -3.80 36.94
CA THR A 382 -53.04 -3.89 36.01
C THR A 382 -53.88 -5.09 36.44
N TYR A 383 -54.91 -4.83 37.25
CA TYR A 383 -55.97 -5.80 37.52
C TYR A 383 -56.74 -6.01 36.20
N ARG A 384 -56.70 -7.24 35.69
CA ARG A 384 -57.58 -7.73 34.63
C ARG A 384 -58.65 -8.62 35.25
#